data_AF-A0A7C7SM94-F1
#
_entry.id   AF-A0A7C7SM94-F1
#
_cell.length_a   1.000
_cell.length_b   1.000
_cell.length_c   1.000
_cell.angle_alpha   90.00
_cell.angle_beta   90.00
_cell.angle_gamma   90.00
#
_symmetry.space_group_name_H-M   'P 1'
#
loop_
_entity.id
_entity.type
_entity.pdbx_description
1 polymer ?
#
loop_
_entity_poly.entity_id
_entity_poly.type
_entity_poly.pdbx_seq_one_letter_code
_entity_poly.pdbx_strand_id
1 'polypeptide(L)'
;MKEKIVGLFTLILLVGIALSFLLQGQGLESIQQFISKKNSVVIEKSEEVEPTELIWVIQIAAFENFQEALILSKELERKSFNVFINQKDIATKTIFRVRIKPKDTEDPIEKTVRRLERSDYSYQILPPGQQ
;
A
#
# COMPACT_ATOMS: atom_id res chain seq x y z
N MET A 1 14.53 3.14 59.05
CA MET A 1 15.29 3.85 58.00
C MET A 1 15.79 2.91 56.90
N LYS A 2 16.36 1.74 57.23
CA LYS A 2 16.89 0.77 56.25
C LYS A 2 15.85 0.31 55.21
N GLU A 3 14.61 0.02 55.60
CA GLU A 3 13.58 -0.46 54.66
C GLU A 3 13.10 0.59 53.64
N LYS A 4 13.09 1.88 54.03
CA LYS A 4 12.77 2.98 53.11
C LYS A 4 13.85 3.16 52.04
N ILE A 5 15.10 2.87 52.39
CA ILE A 5 16.24 2.94 51.47
C ILE A 5 16.19 1.75 50.50
N VAL A 6 15.92 0.54 51.00
CA VAL A 6 15.80 -0.66 50.16
C VAL A 6 14.66 -0.52 49.15
N GLY A 7 13.50 0.00 49.57
CA GLY A 7 12.36 0.26 48.67
C GLY A 7 12.63 1.33 47.60
N LEU A 8 13.48 2.32 47.90
CA LEU A 8 13.86 3.34 46.92
C LEU A 8 14.83 2.76 45.87
N PHE A 9 15.76 1.90 46.28
CA PHE A 9 16.67 1.22 45.35
C PHE A 9 15.93 0.25 44.42
N THR A 10 14.93 -0.49 44.92
CA THR A 10 14.14 -1.39 44.06
C THR A 10 13.29 -0.61 43.05
N LEU A 11 12.75 0.54 43.44
CA LEU A 11 11.97 1.39 42.54
C LEU A 11 12.84 1.99 41.42
N ILE A 12 14.03 2.48 41.76
CA ILE A 12 14.99 3.02 40.78
C ILE A 12 15.43 1.92 39.81
N LEU A 13 15.65 0.69 40.30
CA LEU A 13 16.01 -0.46 39.47
C LEU A 13 14.89 -0.79 38.47
N LEU A 14 13.62 -0.83 38.92
CA LEU A 14 12.48 -1.10 38.04
C LEU A 14 12.28 -0.02 36.97
N VAL A 15 12.41 1.25 37.35
CA VAL A 15 12.32 2.37 36.42
C VAL A 15 13.49 2.32 35.41
N GLY A 16 14.71 1.99 35.86
CA GLY A 16 15.86 1.83 34.98
C GLY A 16 15.68 0.72 33.94
N ILE A 17 15.08 -0.41 34.33
CA ILE A 17 14.75 -1.50 33.42
C ILE A 17 13.69 -1.06 32.40
N ALA A 18 12.62 -0.39 32.86
CA ALA A 18 11.56 0.10 31.98
C ALA A 18 12.07 1.13 30.95
N LEU A 19 12.93 2.06 31.36
CA LEU A 19 13.57 3.00 30.43
C LEU A 19 14.53 2.31 29.47
N SER A 20 15.24 1.26 29.90
CA SER A 20 16.13 0.50 29.01
C SER A 20 15.36 -0.15 27.85
N PHE A 21 14.14 -0.63 28.09
CA PHE A 21 13.25 -1.13 27.02
C PHE A 21 12.82 -0.02 26.05
N LEU A 22 12.57 1.20 26.53
CA LEU A 22 12.22 2.36 25.71
C LEU A 22 13.42 2.84 24.85
N LEU A 23 14.64 2.81 25.39
CA LEU A 23 15.85 3.26 24.67
C LEU A 23 16.37 2.24 23.65
N GLN A 24 16.09 0.94 23.80
CA GLN A 24 16.58 -0.09 22.89
C GLN A 24 15.94 -0.04 21.49
N GLY A 25 14.99 0.87 21.23
CA GLY A 25 14.53 1.16 19.86
C GLY A 25 14.00 -0.08 19.12
N GLN A 26 13.53 -1.11 19.84
CA GLN A 26 13.16 -2.41 19.28
C GLN A 26 11.99 -2.31 18.27
N GLY A 27 11.27 -1.19 18.26
CA GLY A 27 10.30 -0.85 17.22
C GLY A 27 10.93 -0.42 15.89
N LEU A 28 12.10 0.25 15.90
CA LEU A 28 12.78 0.71 14.68
C LEU A 28 13.32 -0.43 13.83
N GLU A 29 13.82 -1.52 14.42
CA GLU A 29 14.30 -2.67 13.65
C GLU A 29 13.18 -3.32 12.84
N SER A 30 11.98 -3.43 13.41
CA SER A 30 10.80 -3.92 12.70
C SER A 30 10.39 -2.99 11.55
N ILE A 31 10.57 -1.68 11.73
CA ILE A 31 10.32 -0.66 10.70
C ILE A 31 11.39 -0.76 9.59
N GLN A 32 12.66 -0.95 9.93
CA GLN A 32 13.72 -1.12 8.94
C GLN A 32 13.58 -2.44 8.17
N GLN A 33 13.20 -3.54 8.82
CA GLN A 33 12.88 -4.79 8.14
C GLN A 33 11.65 -4.65 7.24
N PHE A 34 10.64 -3.88 7.65
CA PHE A 34 9.49 -3.54 6.81
C PHE A 34 9.90 -2.70 5.58
N ILE A 35 10.74 -1.68 5.76
CA ILE A 35 11.28 -0.83 4.67
C ILE A 35 12.16 -1.65 3.73
N SER A 36 13.08 -2.47 4.25
CA SER A 36 13.95 -3.35 3.46
C SER A 36 13.15 -4.43 2.72
N LYS A 37 12.10 -4.99 3.33
CA LYS A 37 11.20 -5.94 2.66
C LYS A 37 10.38 -5.25 1.56
N LYS A 38 10.01 -3.97 1.74
CA LYS A 38 9.39 -3.14 0.69
C LYS A 38 10.32 -2.89 -0.49
N ASN A 39 11.63 -2.72 -0.23
CA ASN A 39 12.64 -2.51 -1.27
C ASN A 39 13.14 -3.81 -1.93
N SER A 40 12.95 -4.98 -1.30
CA SER A 40 13.35 -6.29 -1.83
C SER A 40 12.28 -6.95 -2.71
N VAL A 41 11.02 -6.55 -2.58
CA VAL A 41 10.00 -6.87 -3.59
C VAL A 41 10.10 -5.78 -4.63
N VAL A 42 10.55 -6.15 -5.82
CA VAL A 42 10.65 -5.30 -7.01
C VAL A 42 9.28 -4.69 -7.32
N ILE A 43 8.95 -3.59 -6.64
CA ILE A 43 8.08 -2.56 -7.14
C ILE A 43 9.03 -1.70 -7.95
N GLU A 44 8.85 -1.72 -9.26
CA GLU A 44 9.43 -0.70 -10.15
C GLU A 44 9.38 0.62 -9.40
N LYS A 45 10.58 1.08 -9.05
CA LYS A 45 10.84 2.40 -8.53
C LYS A 45 10.03 3.36 -9.38
N SER A 46 8.94 3.85 -8.80
CA SER A 46 8.25 5.02 -9.27
C SER A 46 9.34 6.07 -9.39
N GLU A 47 9.80 6.30 -10.61
CA GLU A 47 10.32 7.60 -10.98
C GLU A 47 9.27 8.60 -10.50
N GLU A 48 9.73 9.74 -9.99
CA GLU A 48 8.90 10.94 -9.88
C GLU A 48 8.49 11.32 -11.31
N VAL A 49 7.53 10.58 -11.85
CA VAL A 49 6.75 11.02 -12.98
C VAL A 49 5.81 12.01 -12.35
N GLU A 50 6.08 13.30 -12.57
CA GLU A 50 5.06 14.36 -12.59
C GLU A 50 3.72 13.72 -12.92
N PRO A 51 2.63 13.90 -12.15
CA PRO A 51 1.40 13.16 -12.38
C PRO A 51 0.92 13.47 -13.80
N THR A 52 1.31 12.62 -14.75
CA THR A 52 0.80 12.67 -16.11
C THR A 52 -0.65 12.30 -15.92
N GLU A 53 -1.50 13.32 -15.88
CA GLU A 53 -2.94 13.14 -15.75
C GLU A 53 -3.35 12.10 -16.79
N LEU A 54 -3.71 10.92 -16.32
CA LEU A 54 -4.11 9.85 -17.22
C LEU A 54 -5.44 10.33 -17.82
N ILE A 55 -5.55 10.26 -19.15
CA ILE A 55 -6.77 10.69 -19.85
C ILE A 55 -8.03 9.96 -19.34
N TRP A 56 -7.86 8.76 -18.78
CA TRP A 56 -8.90 8.05 -18.02
C TRP A 56 -8.28 6.98 -17.11
N VAL A 57 -9.02 6.59 -16.08
CA VAL A 57 -8.72 5.42 -15.25
C VAL A 57 -10.00 4.68 -14.94
N ILE A 58 -9.96 3.35 -14.99
CA ILE A 58 -11.09 2.50 -14.60
C ILE A 58 -10.68 1.69 -13.37
N GLN A 59 -11.39 1.82 -12.26
CA GLN A 59 -11.22 0.98 -11.09
C GLN A 59 -12.08 -0.28 -11.22
N ILE A 60 -11.45 -1.43 -10.99
CA ILE A 60 -12.15 -2.73 -11.04
C ILE A 60 -12.51 -3.17 -9.62
N ALA A 61 -11.55 -3.12 -8.70
CA ALA A 61 -11.75 -3.55 -7.32
C ALA A 61 -10.76 -2.86 -6.37
N ALA A 62 -11.02 -2.99 -5.06
CA ALA A 62 -10.13 -2.53 -4.01
C ALA A 62 -10.08 -3.58 -2.90
N PHE A 63 -8.87 -3.85 -2.40
CA PHE A 63 -8.59 -4.89 -1.42
C PHE A 63 -7.78 -4.33 -0.25
N GLU A 64 -7.97 -4.87 0.95
CA GLU A 64 -7.07 -4.63 2.09
C GLU A 64 -5.81 -5.51 1.97
N ASN A 65 -5.91 -6.65 1.29
CA ASN A 65 -4.81 -7.61 1.09
C ASN A 65 -4.12 -7.40 -0.28
N PHE A 66 -2.81 -7.18 -0.26
CA PHE A 66 -2.02 -7.02 -1.48
C PHE A 66 -2.05 -8.25 -2.39
N GLN A 67 -2.05 -9.47 -1.83
CA GLN A 67 -2.03 -10.69 -2.63
C GLN A 67 -3.32 -10.87 -3.44
N GLU A 68 -4.47 -10.49 -2.88
CA GLU A 68 -5.75 -10.52 -3.60
C GLU A 68 -5.75 -9.52 -4.77
N ALA A 69 -5.24 -8.31 -4.53
CA ALA A 69 -5.07 -7.30 -5.58
C ALA A 69 -4.11 -7.79 -6.68
N LEU A 70 -3.02 -8.48 -6.31
CA LEU A 70 -2.04 -9.02 -7.24
C LEU A 70 -2.62 -10.15 -8.10
N ILE A 71 -3.41 -11.06 -7.50
CA ILE A 71 -4.08 -12.15 -8.24
C ILE A 71 -4.98 -11.56 -9.32
N LEU A 72 -5.83 -10.58 -8.96
CA LEU A 72 -6.71 -9.92 -9.92
C LEU A 72 -5.92 -9.15 -10.99
N SER A 73 -4.86 -8.43 -10.60
CA SER A 73 -4.00 -7.72 -11.56
C SER A 73 -3.42 -8.67 -12.60
N LYS A 74 -2.89 -9.82 -12.16
CA LYS A 74 -2.32 -10.84 -13.05
C LYS A 74 -3.36 -11.49 -13.95
N GLU A 75 -4.59 -11.68 -13.47
CA GLU A 75 -5.69 -12.16 -14.29
C GLU A 75 -6.05 -11.17 -15.42
N LEU A 76 -6.16 -9.88 -15.09
CA LEU A 76 -6.47 -8.83 -16.06
C LEU A 76 -5.30 -8.60 -17.04
N GLU A 77 -4.05 -8.66 -16.58
CA GLU A 77 -2.85 -8.62 -17.44
C GLU A 77 -2.82 -9.77 -18.45
N ARG A 78 -3.16 -11.00 -18.03
CA ARG A 78 -3.28 -12.16 -18.94
C ARG A 78 -4.36 -11.95 -19.99
N LYS A 79 -5.40 -11.17 -19.67
CA LYS A 79 -6.44 -10.72 -20.61
C LYS A 79 -6.01 -9.47 -21.39
N SER A 80 -4.74 -9.07 -21.34
CA SER A 80 -4.18 -7.92 -22.07
C SER A 80 -4.84 -6.57 -21.73
N PHE A 81 -5.29 -6.40 -20.49
CA PHE A 81 -5.60 -5.07 -19.95
C PHE A 81 -4.31 -4.41 -19.46
N ASN A 82 -4.21 -3.09 -19.59
CA ASN A 82 -3.09 -2.32 -19.05
C ASN A 82 -3.39 -1.94 -17.59
N VAL A 83 -3.00 -2.83 -16.68
CA VAL A 83 -3.44 -2.81 -15.28
C VAL A 83 -2.31 -2.32 -14.38
N PHE A 84 -2.67 -1.67 -13.28
CA PHE A 84 -1.76 -1.29 -12.22
C PHE A 84 -2.46 -1.35 -10.86
N ILE A 85 -1.68 -1.52 -9.80
CA ILE A 85 -2.17 -1.46 -8.42
C ILE A 85 -1.80 -0.10 -7.85
N ASN A 86 -2.80 0.68 -7.47
CA ASN A 86 -2.62 1.91 -6.71
C ASN A 86 -2.73 1.59 -5.21
N GLN A 87 -1.67 1.86 -4.45
CA GLN A 87 -1.69 1.79 -3.00
C GLN A 87 -2.15 3.14 -2.43
N LYS A 88 -3.16 3.12 -1.55
CA LYS A 88 -3.62 4.30 -0.83
C LYS A 88 -3.82 3.99 0.64
N ASP A 89 -3.15 4.76 1.49
CA ASP A 89 -3.36 4.68 2.94
C ASP A 89 -4.57 5.55 3.31
N ILE A 90 -5.54 4.94 4.01
CA ILE A 90 -6.77 5.58 4.47
C ILE A 90 -6.88 5.36 5.97
N ALA A 91 -6.68 6.44 6.73
CA ALA A 91 -6.65 6.43 8.19
C ALA A 91 -5.63 5.42 8.75
N THR A 92 -6.10 4.25 9.21
CA THR A 92 -5.27 3.20 9.84
C THR A 92 -5.04 1.98 8.95
N LYS A 93 -5.54 2.00 7.70
CA LYS A 93 -5.49 0.87 6.79
C LYS A 93 -4.88 1.25 5.45
N THR A 94 -4.20 0.30 4.83
CA THR A 94 -3.75 0.40 3.44
C THR A 94 -4.75 -0.31 2.54
N ILE A 95 -5.16 0.37 1.46
CA ILE A 95 -6.02 -0.19 0.41
C ILE A 95 -5.24 -0.30 -0.89
N PHE A 96 -5.36 -1.45 -1.54
CA PHE A 96 -4.77 -1.75 -2.85
C PHE A 96 -5.88 -1.75 -3.90
N ARG A 97 -5.91 -0.73 -4.76
CA ARG A 97 -6.90 -0.55 -5.81
C ARG A 97 -6.37 -1.09 -7.12
N VAL A 98 -7.07 -2.06 -7.71
CA VAL A 98 -6.75 -2.59 -9.03
C VAL A 98 -7.43 -1.72 -10.08
N ARG A 99 -6.62 -1.07 -10.91
CA ARG A 99 -7.05 -0.06 -11.88
C ARG A 99 -6.51 -0.36 -13.27
N ILE A 100 -7.24 0.05 -14.30
CA ILE A 100 -6.84 -0.02 -15.70
C ILE A 100 -6.58 1.40 -16.18
N LYS A 101 -5.47 1.60 -16.89
CA LYS A 101 -5.04 2.86 -17.49
C LYS A 101 -5.00 2.76 -19.01
N PRO A 102 -5.03 3.90 -19.74
CA PRO A 102 -4.75 3.93 -21.17
C PRO A 102 -3.36 3.38 -21.48
N LYS A 103 -3.21 2.80 -22.67
CA LYS A 103 -1.90 2.41 -23.19
C LYS A 103 -1.04 3.62 -23.60
N ASP A 104 -1.70 4.65 -24.11
CA ASP A 104 -1.10 5.89 -24.60
C ASP A 104 -2.14 7.02 -24.55
N THR A 105 -1.75 8.25 -24.89
CA THR A 105 -2.62 9.43 -24.84
C THR A 105 -3.76 9.42 -25.87
N GLU A 106 -3.78 8.48 -26.80
CA GLU A 106 -4.79 8.35 -27.86
C GLU A 106 -5.70 7.14 -27.63
N ASP A 107 -5.45 6.31 -26.61
CA ASP A 107 -6.21 5.09 -26.34
C ASP A 107 -7.63 5.42 -25.85
N PRO A 108 -8.69 5.12 -26.63
CA PRO A 108 -10.05 5.46 -26.27
C PRO A 108 -10.60 4.53 -25.18
N ILE A 109 -11.25 5.11 -24.16
CA ILE A 109 -11.80 4.36 -23.02
C ILE A 109 -12.88 3.34 -23.45
N GLU A 110 -13.65 3.66 -24.50
CA GLU A 110 -14.79 2.88 -24.98
C GLU A 110 -14.39 1.46 -25.38
N LYS A 111 -13.18 1.29 -25.94
CA LYS A 111 -12.68 -0.03 -26.32
C LYS A 111 -12.47 -0.91 -25.09
N THR A 112 -11.94 -0.34 -24.02
CA THR A 112 -11.72 -1.05 -22.75
C THR A 112 -13.05 -1.34 -22.06
N VAL A 113 -13.96 -0.35 -22.01
CA VAL A 113 -15.30 -0.51 -21.42
C VAL A 113 -16.09 -1.60 -22.12
N ARG A 114 -16.15 -1.61 -23.46
CA ARG A 114 -16.83 -2.68 -24.22
C ARG A 114 -16.25 -4.07 -24.00
N ARG A 115 -14.98 -4.17 -23.57
CA ARG A 115 -14.37 -5.46 -23.22
C ARG A 115 -14.75 -5.87 -21.80
N LEU A 116 -14.82 -4.92 -20.88
CA LEU A 116 -15.28 -5.14 -19.51
C LEU A 116 -16.77 -5.50 -19.45
N GLU A 117 -17.62 -4.87 -20.27
CA GLU A 117 -19.05 -5.20 -20.37
C GLU A 117 -19.33 -6.62 -20.89
N ARG A 118 -18.38 -7.21 -21.62
CA ARG A 118 -18.44 -8.60 -22.09
C ARG A 118 -17.87 -9.59 -21.06
N SER A 119 -17.50 -9.11 -19.88
CA SER A 119 -16.96 -9.90 -18.78
C SER A 119 -17.76 -9.65 -17.52
N ASP A 120 -17.62 -10.50 -16.52
CA ASP A 120 -18.38 -10.40 -15.26
C ASP A 120 -17.74 -9.44 -14.24
N TYR A 121 -16.84 -8.55 -14.68
CA TYR A 121 -16.22 -7.57 -13.78
C TYR A 121 -17.12 -6.36 -13.56
N SER A 122 -17.34 -6.02 -12.29
CA SER A 122 -17.82 -4.69 -11.92
C SER A 122 -16.71 -3.66 -12.12
N TYR A 123 -17.06 -2.44 -12.52
CA TYR A 123 -16.08 -1.38 -12.75
C TYR A 123 -16.65 0.00 -12.46
N GLN A 124 -15.75 0.95 -12.19
CA GLN A 124 -16.05 2.37 -12.00
C GLN A 124 -15.05 3.21 -12.81
N ILE A 125 -15.56 4.10 -13.66
CA ILE A 125 -14.74 5.09 -14.37
C ILE A 125 -14.43 6.24 -13.41
N LEU A 126 -13.16 6.62 -13.31
CA LEU A 126 -12.70 7.68 -12.40
C LEU A 126 -12.46 9.00 -13.16
N PRO A 127 -13.05 10.12 -12.71
CA PRO A 127 -12.73 11.43 -13.25
C PRO A 127 -11.30 11.86 -12.86
N PRO A 128 -10.64 12.76 -13.62
CA PRO A 128 -9.24 13.20 -13.40
C PRO A 128 -8.85 13.53 -11.95
N GLY A 129 -9.76 14.11 -11.14
CA GLY A 129 -9.50 14.41 -9.72
C GLY A 129 -9.63 13.23 -8.74
N GLN A 130 -9.98 12.03 -9.20
CA GLN A 130 -10.19 10.83 -8.37
C GLN A 130 -9.30 9.64 -8.78
N GLN A 131 -8.39 9.86 -9.73
CA GLN A 131 -7.54 8.84 -10.35
C GLN A 131 -6.44 8.28 -9.43
#